data_AF-A0A6L8TYB8-F1
#
_entry.id   AF-A0A6L8TYB8-F1
#
_cell.length_a   1.000
_cell.length_b   1.000
_cell.length_c   1.000
_cell.angle_alpha   90.00
_cell.angle_beta   90.00
_cell.angle_gamma   90.00
#
_symmetry.space_group_name_H-M   'P 1'
#
loop_
_entity.id
_entity.type
_entity.pdbx_description
1 polymer ?
#
loop_
_entity_poly.entity_id
_entity_poly.type
_entity_poly.pdbx_seq_one_letter_code
_entity_poly.pdbx_strand_id
1 'polypeptide(L)'
;MGISERIKELRTGKKLTQSDLATEVGLTYVQIGRYETGKSSPSAEVLQKLAAALDTTTDFLMNGSNDEVVSAQLTDKELLSQFREVEKLDQEDKHLIKTFIDAFITKRKIQKLAV
;
A
#
# COMPACT_ATOMS: atom_id res chain seq x y z
N MET A 1 -2.19 -4.93 -6.20
CA MET A 1 -2.29 -3.95 -7.30
C MET A 1 -0.89 -3.41 -7.59
N GLY A 2 -0.50 -3.21 -8.85
CA GLY A 2 0.80 -2.63 -9.21
C GLY A 2 0.73 -1.10 -9.37
N ILE A 3 1.89 -0.47 -9.51
CA ILE A 3 2.00 0.97 -9.75
C ILE A 3 1.23 1.43 -11.00
N SER A 4 1.22 0.62 -12.06
CA SER A 4 0.49 0.89 -13.31
C SER A 4 -1.01 1.05 -13.08
N GLU A 5 -1.60 0.12 -12.33
CA GLU A 5 -3.03 0.16 -12.01
C GLU A 5 -3.35 1.32 -11.06
N ARG A 6 -2.49 1.58 -10.05
CA ARG A 6 -2.66 2.70 -9.10
C ARG A 6 -2.68 4.07 -9.79
N ILE A 7 -1.74 4.31 -10.71
CA ILE A 7 -1.71 5.55 -11.49
C ILE A 7 -3.01 5.72 -12.28
N LYS A 8 -3.44 4.65 -12.97
CA LYS A 8 -4.66 4.68 -13.77
C LYS A 8 -5.90 4.91 -12.92
N GLU A 9 -6.02 4.20 -11.80
CA GLU A 9 -7.15 4.30 -10.87
C GLU A 9 -7.28 5.73 -10.35
N LEU A 10 -6.22 6.30 -9.78
CA LEU A 10 -6.22 7.68 -9.27
C LEU A 10 -6.55 8.69 -10.35
N ARG A 11 -5.97 8.55 -11.55
CA ARG A 11 -6.27 9.43 -12.69
C ARG A 11 -7.76 9.38 -13.03
N THR A 12 -8.34 8.18 -13.15
CA THR A 12 -9.75 8.02 -13.48
C THR A 12 -10.67 8.48 -12.35
N GLY A 13 -10.27 8.31 -11.09
CA GLY A 13 -10.97 8.85 -9.92
C GLY A 13 -11.06 10.37 -9.94
N LYS A 14 -10.00 11.04 -10.41
CA LYS A 14 -9.98 12.50 -10.66
C LYS A 14 -10.64 12.92 -11.98
N LYS A 15 -11.22 11.98 -12.73
CA LYS A 15 -11.86 12.20 -14.06
C LYS A 15 -10.93 12.84 -15.10
N LEU A 16 -9.61 12.66 -14.94
CA LEU A 16 -8.62 13.14 -15.90
C LEU A 16 -8.49 12.15 -17.06
N THR A 17 -8.31 12.64 -18.28
CA THR A 17 -7.80 11.82 -19.38
C THR A 17 -6.29 11.62 -19.25
N GLN A 18 -5.72 10.65 -19.98
CA GLN A 18 -4.25 10.50 -20.02
C GLN A 18 -3.55 11.74 -20.56
N SER A 19 -4.20 12.48 -21.47
CA SER A 19 -3.68 13.75 -22.01
C SER A 19 -3.69 14.87 -20.98
N ASP A 20 -4.72 14.91 -20.12
CA ASP A 20 -4.80 15.91 -19.05
C ASP A 20 -3.69 15.69 -18.02
N LEU A 21 -3.54 14.45 -17.56
CA LEU A 21 -2.45 14.09 -16.63
C LEU A 21 -1.08 14.36 -17.26
N ALA A 22 -0.89 13.99 -18.54
CA ALA A 22 0.36 14.27 -19.26
C ALA A 22 0.69 15.76 -19.28
N THR A 23 -0.30 16.61 -19.55
CA THR A 23 -0.15 18.07 -19.53
C THR A 23 0.25 18.58 -18.15
N GLU A 24 -0.40 18.08 -17.09
CA GLU A 24 -0.15 18.49 -15.71
C GLU A 24 1.25 18.14 -15.21
N VAL A 25 1.79 16.97 -15.59
CA VAL A 25 3.13 16.53 -15.19
C VAL A 25 4.24 16.86 -16.20
N GLY A 26 3.91 17.55 -17.29
CA GLY A 26 4.88 17.94 -18.33
C GLY A 26 5.43 16.75 -19.13
N LEU A 27 4.60 15.75 -19.41
CA LEU A 27 4.94 14.55 -20.17
C LEU A 27 4.07 14.41 -21.42
N THR A 28 4.38 13.41 -22.24
CA THR A 28 3.54 13.05 -23.39
C THR A 28 2.44 12.04 -23.01
N TYR A 29 1.31 12.09 -23.72
CA TYR A 29 0.25 11.08 -23.63
C TYR A 29 0.79 9.64 -23.71
N VAL A 30 1.76 9.41 -24.60
CA VAL A 30 2.39 8.09 -24.80
C VAL A 30 3.15 7.63 -23.55
N GLN A 31 3.85 8.54 -22.85
CA GLN A 31 4.56 8.21 -21.61
C GLN A 31 3.58 7.80 -20.51
N ILE A 32 2.50 8.57 -20.31
CA ILE A 32 1.45 8.21 -19.34
C ILE A 32 0.84 6.84 -19.69
N GLY A 33 0.50 6.61 -20.96
CA GLY A 33 -0.02 5.32 -21.41
C GLY A 33 0.93 4.15 -21.16
N ARG A 34 2.25 4.34 -21.31
CA ARG A 34 3.25 3.30 -21.00
C ARG A 34 3.36 3.03 -19.50
N TYR A 35 3.20 4.05 -18.64
CA TYR A 35 3.15 3.85 -17.19
C TYR A 35 1.89 3.10 -16.77
N GLU A 36 0.72 3.49 -17.27
CA GLU A 36 -0.56 2.84 -16.95
C GLU A 36 -0.71 1.41 -17.51
N THR A 37 0.12 1.03 -18.48
CA THR A 37 0.17 -0.33 -19.05
C THR A 37 1.36 -1.15 -18.53
N GLY A 38 2.18 -0.60 -17.63
CA GLY A 38 3.36 -1.27 -17.08
C GLY A 38 4.51 -1.48 -18.07
N LYS A 39 4.44 -0.90 -19.28
CA LYS A 39 5.48 -1.03 -20.32
C LYS A 39 6.75 -0.23 -20.00
N SER A 40 6.65 0.75 -19.11
CA SER A 40 7.79 1.48 -18.56
C SER A 40 7.53 1.86 -17.12
N SER A 41 8.59 2.09 -16.35
CA SER A 41 8.50 2.63 -15.00
C SER A 41 8.87 4.12 -14.98
N PRO A 42 8.17 4.96 -14.19
CA PRO A 42 8.54 6.36 -14.02
C PRO A 42 9.88 6.49 -13.27
N SER A 43 10.67 7.52 -13.60
CA SER A 43 11.84 7.88 -12.79
C SER A 43 11.40 8.47 -11.45
N ALA A 44 12.32 8.61 -10.49
CA ALA A 44 12.02 9.25 -9.20
C ALA A 44 11.43 10.66 -9.35
N GLU A 45 11.97 11.47 -10.27
CA GLU A 45 11.45 12.81 -10.54
C GLU A 45 10.03 12.76 -11.11
N VAL A 46 9.78 11.88 -12.08
CA VAL A 46 8.44 11.71 -12.67
C VAL A 46 7.45 11.20 -11.63
N LEU A 47 7.88 10.28 -10.77
CA LEU A 47 7.06 9.73 -9.70
C LEU A 47 6.62 10.81 -8.71
N GLN A 48 7.49 11.77 -8.37
CA GLN A 48 7.13 12.92 -7.54
C GLN A 48 6.08 13.81 -8.22
N LYS A 49 6.26 14.10 -9.52
CA LYS A 49 5.28 14.88 -10.29
C LYS A 49 3.92 14.19 -10.37
N LEU A 50 3.91 12.87 -10.60
CA LEU A 50 2.69 12.06 -10.62
C LEU A 50 2.00 12.04 -9.25
N ALA A 51 2.76 11.87 -8.17
CA ALA A 51 2.21 11.88 -6.82
C ALA A 51 1.53 13.22 -6.50
N ALA A 52 2.18 14.34 -6.86
CA ALA A 52 1.61 15.67 -6.70
C ALA A 52 0.33 15.87 -7.54
N ALA A 53 0.36 15.55 -8.84
CA ALA A 53 -0.79 15.70 -9.74
C ALA A 53 -1.98 14.80 -9.36
N LEU A 54 -1.72 13.65 -8.74
CA LEU A 54 -2.74 12.68 -8.34
C LEU A 54 -3.17 12.81 -6.87
N ASP A 55 -2.75 13.88 -6.17
CA ASP A 55 -3.02 14.12 -4.74
C ASP A 55 -2.71 12.91 -3.85
N THR A 56 -1.55 12.30 -4.06
CA THR A 56 -1.11 11.10 -3.33
C THR A 56 0.37 11.17 -2.95
N THR A 57 0.91 10.10 -2.38
CA THR A 57 2.35 9.98 -2.06
C THR A 57 3.06 9.07 -3.05
N THR A 58 4.36 9.30 -3.24
CA THR A 58 5.20 8.39 -4.03
C THR A 58 5.22 6.98 -3.44
N ASP A 59 5.15 6.88 -2.11
CA ASP A 59 5.06 5.61 -1.38
C ASP A 59 3.77 4.85 -1.72
N PHE A 60 2.62 5.53 -1.74
CA PHE A 60 1.36 4.91 -2.14
C PHE A 60 1.41 4.42 -3.59
N LEU A 61 1.94 5.22 -4.52
CA LEU A 61 2.07 4.79 -5.91
C LEU A 61 2.94 3.53 -6.05
N MET A 62 4.05 3.46 -5.31
CA MET A 62 4.97 2.32 -5.37
C MET A 62 4.46 1.09 -4.64
N ASN A 63 3.96 1.27 -3.42
CA ASN A 63 3.71 0.20 -2.46
C ASN A 63 2.21 -0.05 -2.23
N GLY A 64 1.37 0.96 -2.37
CA GLY A 64 -0.07 0.92 -2.07
C GLY A 64 -0.38 1.46 -0.69
N SER A 65 -1.61 1.28 -0.23
CA SER A 65 -1.96 1.57 1.16
C SER A 65 -1.33 0.54 2.10
N ASN A 66 -1.06 0.93 3.35
CA ASN A 66 -0.57 -0.01 4.38
C ASN A 66 -1.46 -1.26 4.48
N ASP A 67 -2.78 -1.13 4.29
CA ASP A 67 -3.70 -2.27 4.23
C ASP A 67 -3.41 -3.22 3.06
N GLU A 68 -3.04 -2.72 1.88
CA GLU A 68 -2.64 -3.54 0.73
C GLU A 68 -1.29 -4.23 0.99
N VAL A 69 -0.30 -3.52 1.54
CA VAL A 69 1.03 -4.05 1.84
C VAL A 69 0.96 -5.14 2.91
N VAL A 70 0.14 -4.94 3.95
CA VAL A 70 -0.11 -5.91 5.03
C VAL A 70 -0.87 -7.12 4.50
N SER A 71 -1.86 -6.93 3.61
CA SER A 71 -2.60 -8.04 2.97
C SER A 71 -1.75 -8.88 2.01
N ALA A 72 -0.69 -8.30 1.44
CA ALA A 72 0.23 -9.00 0.53
C ALA A 72 1.27 -9.87 1.26
N GLN A 73 1.55 -9.60 2.54
CA GLN A 73 2.52 -10.35 3.35
C GLN A 73 1.88 -11.30 4.37
N LEU A 74 0.64 -11.05 4.77
CA LEU A 74 -0.11 -11.93 5.67
C LEU A 74 -1.11 -12.78 4.87
N THR A 75 -0.81 -14.08 4.74
CA THR A 75 -1.69 -15.05 4.07
C THR A 75 -2.94 -15.39 4.89
N ASP A 76 -2.91 -15.10 6.19
CA ASP A 76 -4.00 -15.42 7.12
C ASP A 76 -5.02 -14.28 7.19
N LYS A 77 -6.08 -14.41 6.38
CA LYS A 77 -7.18 -13.43 6.31
C LYS A 77 -7.99 -13.35 7.59
N GLU A 78 -8.09 -14.44 8.35
CA GLU A 78 -8.85 -14.45 9.60
C GLU A 78 -8.12 -13.63 10.66
N LEU A 79 -6.80 -13.83 10.79
CA LEU A 79 -5.96 -13.07 11.70
C LEU A 79 -5.99 -11.56 11.38
N LEU A 80 -5.96 -11.19 10.10
CA LEU A 80 -6.12 -9.80 9.66
C LEU A 80 -7.46 -9.20 10.09
N SER A 81 -8.55 -9.96 9.93
CA SER A 81 -9.89 -9.53 10.35
C SER A 81 -9.94 -9.32 11.86
N GLN A 82 -9.34 -10.21 12.63
CA GLN A 82 -9.26 -10.08 14.09
C GLN A 82 -8.49 -8.83 14.50
N PHE A 83 -7.34 -8.54 13.88
CA PHE A 83 -6.56 -7.33 14.16
C PHE A 83 -7.36 -6.04 13.93
N ARG A 84 -8.17 -5.97 12.85
CA ARG A 84 -9.03 -4.81 12.56
C ARG A 84 -10.09 -4.58 13.62
N GLU A 85 -10.65 -5.65 14.19
CA GLU A 85 -11.60 -5.51 15.30
C GLU A 85 -10.91 -5.09 16.60
N VAL A 86 -9.71 -5.62 16.87
CA VAL A 86 -8.89 -5.21 18.04
C VAL A 86 -8.54 -3.73 18.00
N GLU A 87 -8.31 -3.16 16.80
CA GLU A 87 -8.03 -1.73 16.65
C GLU A 87 -9.17 -0.82 17.12
N LYS A 88 -10.41 -1.32 17.15
CA LYS A 88 -11.59 -0.57 17.60
C LYS A 88 -11.81 -0.63 19.12
N LEU A 89 -11.10 -1.50 19.83
CA LEU A 89 -11.24 -1.67 21.28
C LEU A 89 -10.59 -0.52 22.06
N ASP A 90 -10.86 -0.47 23.37
CA ASP A 90 -10.20 0.48 24.26
C ASP A 90 -8.72 0.11 24.50
N GLN A 91 -8.01 0.98 25.22
CA GLN A 91 -6.57 0.80 25.45
C GLN A 91 -6.26 -0.37 26.40
N GLU A 92 -7.16 -0.67 27.34
CA GLU A 92 -6.97 -1.75 28.31
C GLU A 92 -7.06 -3.11 27.62
N ASP A 93 -8.11 -3.31 26.83
CA ASP A 93 -8.32 -4.51 26.01
C ASP A 93 -7.18 -4.71 25.00
N LYS A 94 -6.76 -3.63 24.32
CA LYS A 94 -5.61 -3.68 23.40
C LYS A 94 -4.33 -4.12 24.10
N HIS A 95 -4.09 -3.65 25.32
CA HIS A 95 -2.89 -3.99 26.08
C HIS A 95 -2.90 -5.48 26.48
N LEU A 96 -4.04 -6.00 26.93
CA LEU A 96 -4.20 -7.42 27.27
C LEU A 96 -3.91 -8.31 26.05
N ILE A 97 -4.49 -7.98 24.90
CA ILE A 97 -4.31 -8.77 23.67
C ILE A 97 -2.84 -8.79 23.23
N LYS A 98 -2.16 -7.64 23.26
CA LYS A 98 -0.72 -7.57 22.95
C LYS A 98 0.10 -8.44 23.89
N THR A 99 -0.21 -8.40 25.19
CA THR A 99 0.47 -9.21 26.21
C THR A 99 0.32 -10.70 25.95
N PHE A 100 -0.89 -11.16 25.58
CA PHE A 100 -1.10 -12.56 25.22
C PHE A 100 -0.31 -12.95 23.97
N ILE A 101 -0.38 -12.15 22.90
CA ILE A 101 0.37 -12.41 21.66
C ILE A 101 1.87 -12.53 21.95
N ASP A 102 2.44 -11.60 22.72
CA ASP A 102 3.85 -11.62 23.09
C ASP A 102 4.23 -12.86 23.91
N ALA A 103 3.37 -13.25 24.86
CA ALA A 103 3.58 -14.46 25.65
C ALA A 103 3.60 -15.73 24.77
N PHE A 104 2.68 -15.84 23.80
CA PHE A 104 2.63 -16.98 22.86
C PHE A 104 3.85 -17.00 21.93
N ILE A 105 4.26 -15.85 21.38
CA ILE A 105 5.44 -15.74 20.52
C ILE A 105 6.70 -16.13 21.30
N THR A 106 6.86 -15.61 22.51
CA THR A 106 8.01 -15.88 23.38
C THR A 106 8.10 -17.37 23.73
N LYS A 107 6.98 -17.98 24.14
CA LYS A 107 6.91 -19.42 24.44
C LYS A 107 7.36 -20.27 23.24
N ARG A 108 6.91 -19.96 22.03
CA ARG A 108 7.29 -20.69 20.81
C ARG A 108 8.75 -20.49 20.43
N LYS A 109 9.32 -19.29 20.62
CA LYS A 109 10.74 -19.02 20.39
C LYS A 109 11.63 -19.83 21.33
N ILE A 110 11.30 -19.85 22.62
CA ILE A 110 12.05 -20.62 23.63
C ILE A 110 12.00 -22.13 23.30
N GLN A 111 10.82 -22.66 22.94
CA GLN A 111 10.69 -24.07 22.54
C GLN A 111 11.55 -24.45 21.32
N LYS A 112 11.76 -23.53 20.38
CA LYS A 112 12.62 -23.77 19.20
C LYS A 112 14.12 -23.74 19.52
N LEU A 113 14.53 -23.09 20.61
CA LEU A 113 15.94 -23.04 21.05
C LEU A 113 16.34 -24.23 21.93
N ALA A 114 15.35 -24.95 22.46
CA ALA A 114 15.55 -26.14 23.28
C ALA A 114 15.65 -27.45 22.45
N VAL A 115 15.67 -27.34 21.13
CA VAL A 115 15.82 -28.43 20.14
C VAL A 115 17.06 -28.15 19.31
#